data_AF-A0A9W6STS8-F1
#
_entry.id   AF-A0A9W6STS8-F1
#
_cell.length_a   1.000
_cell.length_b   1.000
_cell.length_c   1.000
_cell.angle_alpha   90.00
_cell.angle_beta   90.00
_cell.angle_gamma   90.00
#
_symmetry.space_group_name_H-M   'P 1'
#
loop_
_entity.id
_entity.type
_entity.pdbx_description
1 polymer ?
#
loop_
_entity_poly.entity_id
_entity_poly.type
_entity_poly.pdbx_seq_one_letter_code
_entity_poly.pdbx_strand_id
1 'polypeptide(L)'
;MSFHVDFAGMTAAEGRLKRLSDNSSDIATVAKDADPEWFIWGLFGSPLAAGYFPLAEQIHTHLKDLTEALNANATRINECAAQYKQREEDTTATMDIIQRRLDGKKPS
;
A
#
# COMPACT_ATOMS: atom_id res chain seq x y z
N MET A 1 17.60 14.70 20.36
CA MET A 1 16.90 13.50 19.83
C MET A 1 16.59 13.81 18.38
N SER A 2 17.45 13.39 17.45
CA SER A 2 17.22 13.62 16.01
C SER A 2 16.24 12.56 15.52
N PHE A 3 15.05 12.97 15.08
CA PHE A 3 14.13 12.09 14.35
C PHE A 3 14.70 11.94 12.94
N HIS A 4 15.62 11.00 12.75
CA HIS A 4 16.02 10.60 11.40
C HIS A 4 14.91 9.70 10.85
N VAL A 5 14.04 10.27 10.02
CA VAL A 5 13.06 9.50 9.25
C VAL A 5 13.83 8.71 8.20
N ASP A 6 13.77 7.38 8.28
CA ASP A 6 14.38 6.49 7.30
C ASP A 6 13.52 6.45 6.01
N PHE A 7 13.70 7.47 5.17
CA PHE A 7 13.01 7.57 3.89
C PHE A 7 13.29 6.37 2.98
N ALA A 8 14.52 5.84 2.99
CA ALA A 8 14.89 4.67 2.20
C ALA A 8 14.10 3.43 2.65
N GLY A 9 13.96 3.23 3.97
CA GLY A 9 13.13 2.20 4.56
C GLY A 9 11.64 2.36 4.20
N MET A 10 11.11 3.58 4.21
CA MET A 10 9.72 3.86 3.83
C MET A 10 9.45 3.57 2.35
N THR A 11 10.33 4.00 1.44
CA THR A 11 10.21 3.71 0.00
C THR A 11 10.36 2.21 -0.28
N ALA A 12 11.26 1.52 0.42
CA ALA A 12 11.40 0.07 0.30
C ALA A 12 10.13 -0.67 0.79
N ALA A 13 9.53 -0.22 1.90
CA ALA A 13 8.29 -0.78 2.42
C ALA A 13 7.10 -0.54 1.46
N GLU A 14 6.97 0.67 0.92
CA GLU A 14 5.98 0.99 -0.12
C GLU A 14 6.14 0.05 -1.33
N GLY A 15 7.36 -0.09 -1.85
CA GLY A 15 7.64 -0.96 -2.99
C GLY A 15 7.29 -2.43 -2.72
N ARG A 16 7.53 -2.92 -1.51
CA ARG A 16 7.14 -4.28 -1.08
C ARG A 16 5.62 -4.43 -1.01
N LEU A 17 4.90 -3.43 -0.50
CA LEU A 17 3.44 -3.46 -0.43
C LEU A 17 2.79 -3.43 -1.81
N LYS A 18 3.32 -2.61 -2.73
CA LYS A 18 2.85 -2.60 -4.13
C LYS A 18 3.06 -3.96 -4.81
N ARG A 19 4.26 -4.54 -4.70
CA ARG A 19 4.50 -5.90 -5.22
C ARG A 19 3.58 -6.95 -4.61
N LEU A 20 3.30 -6.85 -3.31
CA LEU A 20 2.38 -7.77 -2.64
C LEU A 20 0.94 -7.57 -3.13
N SER A 21 0.54 -6.32 -3.40
CA SER A 21 -0.74 -6.00 -4.03
C SER A 21 -0.83 -6.60 -5.43
N ASP A 22 0.18 -6.40 -6.27
CA ASP A 22 0.23 -6.94 -7.63
C ASP A 22 0.11 -8.47 -7.61
N ASN A 23 0.90 -9.14 -6.77
CA ASN A 23 0.83 -10.59 -6.60
C ASN A 23 -0.54 -11.05 -6.08
N SER A 24 -1.19 -10.28 -5.20
CA SER A 24 -2.53 -10.62 -4.69
C SER A 24 -3.59 -10.48 -5.76
N SER A 25 -3.46 -9.46 -6.63
CA SER A 25 -4.31 -9.29 -7.81
C SER A 25 -4.16 -10.45 -8.78
N ASP A 26 -2.93 -10.89 -9.05
CA ASP A 26 -2.66 -12.04 -9.92
C ASP A 26 -3.28 -13.32 -9.36
N ILE A 27 -3.16 -13.55 -8.05
CA ILE A 27 -3.79 -14.69 -7.36
C ILE A 27 -5.32 -14.61 -7.49
N ALA A 28 -5.92 -13.42 -7.33
CA ALA A 28 -7.35 -13.23 -7.48
C ALA A 28 -7.83 -13.58 -8.91
N THR A 29 -7.09 -13.15 -9.92
CA THR A 29 -7.37 -13.50 -11.33
C THR A 29 -7.28 -15.00 -11.56
N VAL A 30 -6.19 -15.63 -11.11
CA VAL A 30 -6.01 -17.09 -11.27
C VAL A 30 -7.07 -17.88 -10.51
N ALA A 31 -7.46 -17.43 -9.31
CA ALA A 31 -8.52 -18.08 -8.53
C ALA A 31 -9.85 -18.04 -9.27
N LYS A 32 -10.19 -16.92 -9.90
CA LYS A 32 -11.43 -16.77 -10.67
C LYS A 32 -11.41 -17.59 -11.96
N ASP A 33 -10.27 -17.62 -12.66
CA ASP A 33 -10.12 -18.43 -13.87
C ASP A 33 -10.13 -19.94 -13.57
N ALA A 34 -9.74 -20.33 -12.36
CA ALA A 34 -9.78 -21.71 -11.89
C ALA A 34 -11.19 -22.18 -11.45
N ASP A 35 -12.16 -21.27 -11.32
CA ASP A 35 -13.50 -21.65 -10.91
C ASP A 35 -14.16 -22.55 -11.96
N PRO A 36 -14.68 -23.73 -11.57
CA PRO A 36 -15.37 -24.61 -12.49
C PRO A 36 -16.68 -23.96 -12.93
N GLU A 37 -16.88 -23.93 -14.25
CA GLU A 37 -18.15 -23.54 -14.86
C GLU A 37 -19.32 -24.36 -14.29
N TRP A 38 -20.48 -23.73 -14.12
CA TRP A 38 -21.63 -24.34 -13.45
C TRP A 38 -22.06 -25.67 -14.10
N PHE A 39 -21.89 -25.81 -15.41
CA PHE A 39 -22.27 -27.02 -16.17
C PHE A 39 -21.29 -28.19 -15.96
N ILE A 40 -20.06 -27.95 -15.49
CA ILE A 40 -19.04 -29.00 -15.22
C ILE A 40 -19.49 -29.91 -14.07
N TRP A 41 -20.28 -29.38 -13.13
CA TRP A 41 -20.79 -30.13 -12.00
C TRP A 41 -21.84 -31.18 -12.38
N GLY A 42 -22.49 -31.04 -13.55
CA GLY A 42 -23.58 -31.90 -13.97
C GLY A 42 -24.78 -31.91 -13.00
N LEU A 43 -25.77 -32.76 -13.28
CA LEU A 43 -27.00 -32.82 -12.47
C LEU A 43 -26.73 -33.30 -11.02
N PHE A 44 -25.83 -34.26 -10.85
CA PHE A 44 -25.51 -34.86 -9.56
C PHE A 44 -24.52 -34.02 -8.71
N GLY A 45 -23.72 -33.15 -9.33
CA GLY A 45 -22.84 -32.23 -8.62
C GLY A 45 -23.51 -30.90 -8.24
N SER A 46 -24.76 -30.67 -8.65
CA SER A 46 -25.51 -29.45 -8.33
C SER A 46 -25.54 -29.09 -6.83
N PRO A 47 -25.73 -30.04 -5.88
CA PRO A 47 -25.66 -29.74 -4.45
C PRO A 47 -24.26 -29.27 -4.00
N LEU A 48 -23.19 -29.78 -4.63
CA LEU A 48 -21.82 -29.35 -4.32
C LEU A 48 -21.53 -27.97 -4.89
N ALA A 49 -22.00 -27.69 -6.12
CA ALA A 49 -21.93 -26.37 -6.74
C ALA A 49 -22.62 -25.29 -5.88
N ALA A 50 -23.78 -25.63 -5.30
CA ALA A 50 -24.54 -24.73 -4.43
C ALA A 50 -23.78 -24.32 -3.16
N GLY A 51 -22.90 -25.18 -2.64
CA GLY A 51 -22.00 -24.84 -1.53
C GLY A 51 -20.70 -24.16 -1.99
N TYR A 52 -20.20 -24.51 -3.17
CA TYR A 52 -18.96 -24.01 -3.72
C TYR A 52 -19.03 -22.51 -4.05
N PHE A 53 -20.00 -22.09 -4.88
CA PHE A 53 -20.02 -20.72 -5.41
C PHE A 53 -20.14 -19.63 -4.33
N PRO A 54 -20.96 -19.79 -3.26
CA PRO A 54 -20.98 -18.82 -2.17
C PRO A 54 -19.65 -18.71 -1.41
N LEU A 55 -18.90 -19.82 -1.31
CA LEU A 55 -17.58 -19.81 -0.68
C LEU A 55 -16.53 -19.19 -1.61
N ALA A 56 -16.56 -19.51 -2.89
CA ALA A 56 -15.70 -18.91 -3.91
C ALA A 56 -15.88 -17.39 -3.95
N GLU A 57 -17.13 -16.90 -3.93
CA GLU A 57 -17.43 -15.46 -3.90
C GLU A 57 -16.86 -14.75 -2.66
N GLN A 58 -16.92 -15.39 -1.49
CA GLN A 58 -16.31 -14.86 -0.27
C GLN A 58 -14.78 -14.77 -0.40
N ILE A 59 -14.16 -15.80 -0.97
CA ILE A 59 -12.71 -15.81 -1.20
C ILE A 59 -12.31 -14.70 -2.18
N HIS A 60 -13.05 -14.53 -3.28
CA HIS A 60 -12.82 -13.44 -4.25
C HIS A 60 -12.96 -12.06 -3.62
N THR A 61 -13.97 -11.89 -2.76
CA THR A 61 -14.17 -10.64 -2.01
C THR A 61 -12.98 -10.35 -1.10
N HIS A 62 -12.51 -11.34 -0.34
CA HIS A 62 -11.35 -11.17 0.56
C HIS A 62 -10.05 -10.88 -0.19
N LEU A 63 -9.83 -11.51 -1.35
CA LEU A 63 -8.65 -11.23 -2.18
C LEU A 63 -8.67 -9.80 -2.74
N LYS A 64 -9.86 -9.31 -3.13
CA LYS A 64 -10.05 -7.93 -3.54
C LYS A 64 -9.78 -6.95 -2.40
N ASP A 65 -10.40 -7.15 -1.25
CA ASP A 65 -10.23 -6.29 -0.06
C ASP A 65 -8.77 -6.24 0.39
N LEU A 66 -8.07 -7.38 0.34
CA LEU A 66 -6.65 -7.46 0.65
C LEU A 66 -5.82 -6.58 -0.30
N THR A 67 -6.08 -6.68 -1.60
CA THR A 67 -5.39 -5.90 -2.63
C THR A 67 -5.62 -4.39 -2.43
N GLU A 68 -6.85 -3.99 -2.15
CA GLU A 68 -7.20 -2.59 -1.86
C GLU A 68 -6.52 -2.08 -0.58
N ALA A 69 -6.51 -2.89 0.49
CA ALA A 69 -5.88 -2.54 1.76
C ALA A 69 -4.34 -2.38 1.63
N LEU A 70 -3.69 -3.24 0.85
CA LEU A 70 -2.26 -3.15 0.58
C LEU A 70 -1.91 -1.88 -0.19
N ASN A 71 -2.69 -1.54 -1.22
CA ASN A 71 -2.52 -0.30 -1.98
C ASN A 71 -2.75 0.94 -1.10
N ALA A 72 -3.82 0.95 -0.30
CA ALA A 72 -4.10 2.05 0.60
C ALA A 72 -2.96 2.29 1.60
N ASN A 73 -2.39 1.21 2.15
CA ASN A 73 -1.25 1.32 3.06
C ASN A 73 0.03 1.79 2.34
N ALA A 74 0.29 1.33 1.11
CA ALA A 74 1.41 1.83 0.31
C ALA A 74 1.28 3.34 0.06
N THR A 75 0.10 3.82 -0.33
CA THR A 75 -0.19 5.25 -0.52
C THR A 75 0.04 6.05 0.76
N ARG A 76 -0.46 5.59 1.90
CA ARG A 76 -0.26 6.26 3.19
C ARG A 76 1.22 6.37 3.58
N ILE A 77 2.02 5.34 3.31
CA ILE A 77 3.48 5.39 3.56
C ILE A 77 4.13 6.44 2.68
N ASN A 78 3.78 6.49 1.39
CA ASN A 78 4.32 7.47 0.45
C ASN A 78 3.93 8.91 0.85
N GLU A 79 2.66 9.15 1.17
CA GLU A 79 2.18 10.45 1.64
C GLU A 79 2.89 10.88 2.93
N CYS A 80 3.09 9.95 3.86
CA CYS A 80 3.82 10.21 5.10
C CYS A 80 5.28 10.59 4.82
N ALA A 81 5.96 9.86 3.92
CA ALA A 81 7.32 10.19 3.49
C ALA A 81 7.38 11.56 2.82
N ALA A 82 6.42 11.90 1.95
CA ALA A 82 6.37 13.21 1.30
C ALA A 82 6.22 14.36 2.32
N GLN A 83 5.36 14.19 3.32
CA GLN A 83 5.16 15.18 4.38
C GLN A 83 6.42 15.39 5.23
N TYR A 84 7.14 14.31 5.57
CA TYR A 84 8.39 14.44 6.33
C TYR A 84 9.47 15.16 5.52
N LYS A 85 9.61 14.83 4.24
CA LYS A 85 10.57 15.49 3.35
C LYS A 85 10.29 16.99 3.24
N GLN A 86 9.02 17.37 3.03
CA GLN A 86 8.63 18.77 2.97
C GLN A 86 8.93 19.51 4.27
N ARG A 87 8.64 18.90 5.43
CA ARG A 87 8.95 19.51 6.73
C ARG A 87 10.46 19.70 6.96
N GLU A 88 11.28 18.78 6.47
CA GLU A 88 12.73 18.90 6.55
C GLU A 88 13.26 20.06 5.69
N GLU A 89 12.73 20.19 4.47
CA GLU A 89 13.03 21.31 3.57
C GLU A 89 12.62 22.67 4.18
N ASP A 90 11.40 22.76 4.71
CA ASP A 90 10.89 23.98 5.38
C ASP A 90 11.71 24.35 6.62
N THR A 91 12.11 23.35 7.41
CA THR A 91 12.95 23.56 8.60
C THR A 91 14.33 24.06 8.22
N THR A 92 14.95 23.44 7.21
CA THR A 92 16.27 23.85 6.70
C THR A 92 16.24 25.28 6.18
N ALA A 93 15.23 25.62 5.37
CA ALA A 93 15.04 26.98 4.85
C ALA A 93 14.85 28.00 5.99
N THR A 94 14.09 27.65 7.03
CA THR A 94 13.88 28.52 8.19
C THR A 94 15.17 28.73 8.98
N MET A 95 15.96 27.67 9.19
CA MET A 95 17.24 27.75 9.90
C MET A 95 18.25 28.61 9.14
N ASP A 96 18.33 28.49 7.82
CA ASP A 96 19.16 29.34 6.95
C ASP A 96 18.79 30.82 7.09
N ILE A 97 17.49 31.14 7.13
CA ILE A 97 17.00 32.51 7.33
C ILE A 97 17.41 33.04 8.70
N ILE A 98 17.25 32.23 9.76
CA ILE A 98 17.62 32.60 11.13
C ILE A 98 19.13 32.85 11.21
N GLN A 99 19.94 31.96 10.63
CA GLN A 99 21.39 32.09 10.64
C GLN A 99 21.86 33.35 9.92
N ARG A 100 21.33 33.64 8.73
CA ARG A 100 21.62 34.90 8.02
C ARG A 100 21.25 36.14 8.85
N ARG A 101 20.14 36.10 9.59
CA ARG A 101 19.73 37.20 10.47
C ARG A 101 20.66 37.37 11.68
N LEU A 102 21.18 36.27 12.23
CA LEU A 102 22.13 36.30 13.35
C LEU A 102 23.51 36.79 12.90
N ASP A 103 24.01 36.31 11.76
CA ASP A 103 25.30 36.73 11.20
C ASP A 103 25.29 38.21 10.80
N GLY A 104 24.17 38.71 10.28
CA GLY A 104 23.97 40.15 10.01
C GLY A 104 23.81 41.04 11.25
N LYS A 105 23.61 40.44 12.44
CA LYS A 105 23.44 41.17 13.72
C LYS A 105 24.68 41.17 14.61
N LYS A 106 25.79 40.56 14.18
CA LYS A 106 27.02 40.45 14.98
C LYS A 106 27.58 41.87 15.23
N PRO A 107 27.57 42.40 16.48
CA PRO A 107 28.22 43.66 16.77
C PRO A 107 29.73 43.48 16.63
N SER A 108 30.37 44.39 15.91
CA SER A 108 31.83 44.55 15.81
C SER A 108 32.46 44.77 17.18
#